data_AF-A0A017HUR3-F1
#
_entry.id   AF-A0A017HUR3-F1
#
_cell.length_a   1.000
_cell.length_b   1.000
_cell.length_c   1.000
_cell.angle_alpha   90.00
_cell.angle_beta   90.00
_cell.angle_gamma   90.00
#
_symmetry.space_group_name_H-M   'P 1'
#
loop_
_entity.id
_entity.type
_entity.pdbx_description
1 polymer ?
#
loop_
_entity_poly.entity_id
_entity_poly.type
_entity_poly.pdbx_seq_one_letter_code
_entity_poly.pdbx_strand_id
1 'polypeptide(L)'
;MLLFLLTHPRWEMVFQPKYAAYLNLIEPWWKVLRSLALKGRRFESWEEIAQAVERATVYWNDHRHPFVWGRRRRHQPRRQPGIALPPKAA
;
A
#
# COMPACT_ATOMS: atom_id res chain seq x y z
N MET A 1 -21.61 -2.47 17.57
CA MET A 1 -20.14 -2.62 17.65
C MET A 1 -19.67 -3.12 19.01
N LEU A 2 -20.01 -2.47 20.13
CA LEU A 2 -19.53 -2.89 21.46
C LEU A 2 -19.93 -4.34 21.83
N LEU A 3 -21.19 -4.71 21.59
CA LEU A 3 -21.69 -6.07 21.85
C LEU A 3 -20.94 -7.15 21.05
N PHE A 4 -20.57 -6.87 19.80
CA PHE A 4 -19.84 -7.82 18.95
C PHE A 4 -18.43 -8.09 19.49
N LEU A 5 -17.72 -7.05 19.96
CA LEU A 5 -16.39 -7.22 20.53
C LEU A 5 -16.42 -7.96 21.86
N LEU A 6 -17.45 -7.72 22.67
CA LEU A 6 -17.63 -8.44 23.94
C LEU A 6 -17.94 -9.93 23.73
N THR A 7 -18.63 -10.29 22.66
CA THR A 7 -18.97 -11.68 22.35
C THR A 7 -17.88 -12.42 21.56
N HIS A 8 -16.90 -11.70 20.99
CA HIS A 8 -15.83 -12.30 20.19
C HIS A 8 -14.45 -11.84 20.70
N PRO A 9 -13.92 -12.45 21.78
CA PRO A 9 -12.69 -12.01 22.44
C PRO A 9 -11.43 -12.14 21.59
N ARG A 10 -11.51 -12.81 20.43
CA ARG A 10 -10.42 -12.92 19.45
C ARG A 10 -10.27 -11.66 18.59
N TRP A 11 -11.20 -10.70 18.69
CA TRP A 11 -11.20 -9.47 17.91
C TRP A 11 -10.82 -8.30 18.79
N GLU A 12 -9.70 -7.65 18.47
CA GLU A 12 -9.22 -6.47 19.16
C GLU A 12 -9.34 -5.24 18.27
N MET A 13 -9.85 -4.14 18.83
CA MET A 13 -9.79 -2.84 18.16
C MET A 13 -8.40 -2.24 18.36
N VAL A 14 -7.68 -2.05 17.25
CA VAL A 14 -6.38 -1.39 17.25
C VAL A 14 -6.54 0.02 16.69
N PHE A 15 -6.15 1.03 17.47
CA PHE A 15 -6.08 2.41 17.00
C PHE A 15 -4.77 2.63 16.26
N GLN A 16 -4.82 3.18 15.05
CA GLN A 16 -3.63 3.53 14.31
C GLN A 16 -2.91 4.72 14.97
N PRO A 17 -1.59 4.64 15.22
CA PRO A 17 -0.83 5.76 15.75
C PRO A 17 -0.88 6.97 14.80
N LYS A 18 -0.96 8.19 15.35
CA LYS A 18 -1.08 9.45 14.59
C LYS A 18 0.01 9.68 13.53
N TYR A 19 1.17 9.05 13.68
CA TYR A 19 2.33 9.19 12.77
C TYR A 19 2.74 7.87 12.09
N ALA A 20 1.85 6.87 12.09
CA ALA A 20 2.11 5.58 11.48
C ALA A 20 1.17 5.28 10.30
N ALA A 21 0.82 6.30 9.51
CA ALA A 21 0.00 6.14 8.30
C ALA A 21 0.59 5.12 7.30
N TYR A 22 1.90 4.85 7.35
CA TYR A 22 2.54 3.82 6.55
C TYR A 22 2.13 2.38 6.92
N LEU A 23 1.55 2.15 8.11
CA LEU A 23 0.89 0.88 8.48
C LEU A 23 -0.49 0.72 7.82
N ASN A 24 -1.05 1.80 7.28
CA ASN A 24 -2.39 1.80 6.75
C ASN A 24 -2.42 1.20 5.34
N LEU A 25 -2.46 -0.14 5.25
CA LEU A 25 -2.51 -0.87 3.98
C LEU A 25 -3.79 -0.61 3.17
N ILE A 26 -4.80 0.04 3.75
CA ILE A 26 -6.02 0.41 3.03
C ILE A 26 -5.72 1.39 1.89
N GLU A 27 -4.79 2.32 2.06
CA GLU A 27 -4.48 3.34 1.06
C GLU A 27 -3.86 2.76 -0.22
N PRO A 28 -2.77 1.95 -0.15
CA PRO A 28 -2.22 1.32 -1.35
C PRO A 28 -3.18 0.29 -1.95
N TRP A 29 -3.95 -0.44 -1.13
CA TRP A 29 -5.01 -1.31 -1.64
C TRP A 29 -6.07 -0.52 -2.43
N TRP A 30 -6.49 0.64 -1.94
CA TRP A 30 -7.47 1.49 -2.63
C TRP A 30 -6.93 2.11 -3.92
N LYS A 31 -5.62 2.35 -3.98
CA LYS A 31 -4.95 2.72 -5.23
C LYS A 31 -5.00 1.59 -6.26
N VAL A 32 -4.73 0.35 -5.84
CA VAL A 32 -4.81 -0.84 -6.69
C VAL A 32 -6.22 -1.07 -7.18
N LEU A 33 -7.22 -1.06 -6.30
CA LEU A 33 -8.61 -1.26 -6.69
C LEU A 33 -9.08 -0.18 -7.66
N ARG A 34 -8.79 1.10 -7.41
CA ARG A 34 -9.12 2.16 -8.36
C ARG A 34 -8.50 1.91 -9.73
N SER A 35 -7.26 1.43 -9.78
CA SER A 35 -6.58 1.13 -11.04
C SER A 35 -7.19 -0.06 -11.79
N LEU A 36 -7.59 -1.12 -11.08
CA LEU A 36 -8.10 -2.36 -11.68
C LEU A 36 -9.61 -2.32 -11.96
N ALA A 37 -10.37 -1.72 -11.04
CA ALA A 37 -11.83 -1.73 -11.05
C ALA A 37 -12.42 -0.48 -11.71
N LEU A 38 -11.85 0.71 -11.50
CA LEU A 38 -12.57 1.97 -11.75
C LEU A 38 -11.96 2.85 -12.84
N LYS A 39 -10.64 2.76 -13.07
CA LYS A 39 -9.93 3.66 -13.97
C LYS A 39 -10.43 3.50 -15.42
N GLY A 40 -10.91 4.60 -16.01
CA GLY A 40 -11.34 4.66 -17.40
C GLY A 40 -12.68 3.98 -17.69
N ARG A 41 -13.45 3.60 -16.66
CA ARG A 41 -14.79 3.00 -16.82
C ARG A 41 -15.87 3.97 -16.36
N ARG A 42 -16.97 3.98 -17.10
CA ARG A 42 -18.24 4.61 -16.70
C ARG A 42 -19.20 3.48 -16.34
N PHE A 43 -19.93 3.67 -15.26
CA PHE A 43 -20.91 2.71 -14.76
C PHE A 43 -22.29 3.34 -14.82
N GLU A 44 -23.29 2.56 -15.19
CA GLU A 44 -24.68 3.00 -15.28
C GLU A 44 -25.54 2.48 -14.12
N SER A 45 -25.05 1.47 -13.42
CA SER A 45 -25.74 0.84 -12.28
C SER A 45 -24.79 0.52 -11.12
N TRP A 46 -25.37 0.28 -9.95
CA TRP A 46 -24.63 -0.15 -8.77
C TRP A 46 -24.08 -1.57 -8.93
N GLU A 47 -24.85 -2.44 -9.59
CA GLU A 47 -24.51 -3.83 -9.88
C GLU A 47 -23.24 -3.92 -10.73
N GLU A 48 -23.07 -3.04 -11.72
CA GLU A 48 -21.86 -2.98 -12.54
C GLU A 48 -20.62 -2.62 -11.74
N ILE A 49 -20.75 -1.72 -10.76
CA ILE A 49 -19.66 -1.36 -9.84
C ILE A 49 -19.28 -2.58 -9.00
N ALA A 50 -20.27 -3.25 -8.41
CA ALA A 50 -20.04 -4.44 -7.59
C ALA A 50 -19.32 -5.54 -8.38
N GLN A 51 -19.78 -5.83 -9.61
CA GLN A 51 -19.14 -6.82 -10.50
C GLN A 51 -17.74 -6.39 -10.94
N ALA A 52 -17.48 -5.09 -11.14
CA ALA A 52 -16.15 -4.61 -11.48
C ALA A 52 -15.17 -4.76 -10.30
N VAL A 53 -15.63 -4.52 -9.07
CA VAL A 53 -14.86 -4.71 -7.83
C VAL A 53 -14.59 -6.20 -7.60
N GLU A 54 -15.58 -7.06 -7.80
CA GLU A 54 -15.43 -8.51 -7.67
C GLU A 54 -14.38 -9.04 -8.65
N ARG A 55 -14.51 -8.72 -9.95
CA ARG A 55 -13.55 -9.13 -10.98
C ARG A 55 -12.13 -8.63 -10.70
N ALA A 56 -11.99 -7.37 -10.27
CA ALA A 56 -10.70 -6.81 -9.89
C ALA A 56 -10.08 -7.54 -8.68
N THR A 57 -10.92 -7.95 -7.72
CA THR A 57 -10.48 -8.70 -6.54
C THR A 57 -10.02 -10.11 -6.92
N VAL A 58 -10.78 -10.82 -7.76
CA VAL A 58 -10.39 -12.14 -8.27
C VAL A 58 -9.07 -12.05 -9.02
N TYR A 59 -8.94 -11.10 -9.95
CA TYR A 59 -7.72 -10.88 -10.72
C TYR A 59 -6.51 -10.59 -9.82
N TRP A 60 -6.66 -9.72 -8.82
CA TRP A 60 -5.59 -9.38 -7.90
C TRP A 60 -5.16 -10.55 -7.02
N ASN A 61 -6.10 -11.39 -6.58
CA ASN A 61 -5.81 -12.58 -5.79
C ASN A 61 -5.03 -13.63 -6.61
N ASP A 62 -5.37 -13.79 -7.89
CA ASP A 62 -4.65 -14.67 -8.81
C ASP A 62 -3.23 -14.14 -9.10
N HIS A 63 -3.10 -12.83 -9.30
CA HIS A 63 -1.81 -12.15 -9.60
C HIS A 63 -1.20 -11.50 -8.36
N ARG A 64 -1.24 -12.20 -7.22
CA ARG A 64 -0.89 -11.63 -5.90
C ARG A 64 0.48 -10.91 -5.88
N HIS A 65 0.45 -9.63 -5.55
CA HIS A 65 1.65 -8.83 -5.27
C HIS A 65 1.68 -8.46 -3.78
N PRO A 66 2.37 -9.24 -2.93
CA PRO A 66 2.39 -9.00 -1.49
C PRO A 66 3.01 -7.63 -1.17
N PHE A 67 2.38 -6.91 -0.23
CA PHE A 67 2.94 -5.68 0.33
C PHE A 67 4.15 -6.03 1.20
N VAL A 68 5.35 -5.78 0.66
CA VAL A 68 6.60 -6.05 1.37
C VAL A 68 6.84 -4.95 2.40
N TRP A 69 6.90 -5.34 3.66
CA TRP A 69 7.28 -4.47 4.76
C TRP A 69 8.80 -4.29 4.83
N GLY A 70 9.26 -3.09 5.21
CA GLY A 70 10.67 -2.79 5.43
C GLY A 70 11.31 -1.90 4.35
N ARG A 71 12.57 -1.51 4.58
CA ARG A 71 13.32 -0.68 3.62
C ARG A 71 13.64 -1.52 2.39
N ARG A 72 12.96 -1.31 1.26
CA ARG A 72 13.56 -1.63 -0.04
C ARG A 72 14.91 -0.92 -0.07
N ARG A 73 16.01 -1.64 -0.31
CA ARG A 73 17.30 -0.99 -0.61
C ARG A 73 17.02 -0.07 -1.80
N ARG A 74 16.89 1.24 -1.55
CA ARG A 74 16.97 2.20 -2.64
C ARG A 74 18.32 1.94 -3.28
N HIS A 75 18.35 1.87 -4.60
CA HIS A 75 19.61 1.86 -5.34
C HIS A 75 20.34 3.12 -4.92
N GLN A 76 21.21 3.00 -3.93
CA GLN A 76 21.94 4.13 -3.39
C GLN A 76 23.06 4.32 -4.40
N PRO A 77 23.08 5.44 -5.16
CA PRO A 77 24.16 5.68 -6.10
C PRO A 77 25.47 5.52 -5.33
N ARG A 78 26.42 4.79 -5.92
CA ARG A 78 27.70 4.50 -5.29
C ARG A 78 28.28 5.85 -4.85
N ARG A 79 28.47 6.05 -3.54
CA ARG A 79 29.16 7.25 -3.04
C ARG A 79 30.48 7.33 -3.80
N GLN A 80 30.68 8.40 -4.56
CA GLN A 80 31.97 8.62 -5.19
C GLN A 80 32.99 8.73 -4.05
N PRO A 81 34.09 7.95 -4.07
CA PRO A 81 35.17 8.17 -3.13
C PRO A 81 35.61 9.62 -3.32
N GLY A 82 35.53 10.43 -2.27
CA GLY A 82 36.07 11.78 -2.29
C GLY A 82 37.55 11.65 -2.62
N ILE A 83 37.93 12.06 -3.83
CA ILE A 83 39.33 12.25 -4.16
C ILE A 83 39.82 13.30 -3.18
N ALA A 84 40.67 12.89 -2.24
CA ALA A 84 41.42 13.83 -1.44
C ALA A 84 42.29 14.63 -2.41
N LEU A 85 41.79 15.79 -2.84
CA LEU A 85 42.60 16.77 -3.56
C LEU A 85 43.67 17.24 -2.57
N PRO A 86 44.96 16.98 -2.82
CA PRO A 86 46.00 17.55 -1.98
C PRO A 86 45.92 19.09 -2.07
N PRO A 87 46.21 19.81 -0.98
CA PRO A 87 46.16 21.26 -0.99
C PRO A 87 47.14 21.79 -2.04
N LYS A 88 46.69 22.74 -2.85
CA LYS A 88 47.58 23.48 -3.75
C LYS A 88 48.59 24.24 -2.89
N ALA A 89 49.86 23.88 -3.01
CA ALA A 89 50.95 24.70 -2.48
C ALA A 89 50.94 26.05 -3.19
N ALA A 90 51.13 27.11 -2.40
CA ALA A 90 51.16 28.50 -2.82
C ALA A 90 52.36 28.81 -3.72
#